data_AF-A0A7N0U212-F1
#
_entry.id   AF-A0A7N0U212-F1
#
_cell.length_a   1.000
_cell.length_b   1.000
_cell.length_c   1.000
_cell.angle_alpha   90.00
_cell.angle_beta   90.00
_cell.angle_gamma   90.00
#
_symmetry.space_group_name_H-M   'P 1'
#
loop_
_entity.id
_entity.type
_entity.pdbx_description
1 polymer ?
#
loop_
_entity_poly.entity_id
_entity_poly.type
_entity_poly.pdbx_seq_one_letter_code
_entity_poly.pdbx_strand_id
1 'polypeptide(L)'
;MGDIVAKMLEVKKRGGSKSELRELVAQMFLNFISLLQENRSILLEEDRVKLETEKAKESVDFTTLQLHNLMYEKNHCVKAIKACKDFKSKYPDIELVSEEEFLKDAPEEIKGATISYDNEHNVMLKRLNYELHERKELCKLKEQLEQKKKDLQETITNRNNQKEAFEENIDLEIVGSLKDAQLFARQQAMKENANVESSRLDDDANDDEDDGQIRRKRPKKAISGKDGLDEDKMYQAHPLKVILYVFDDEESESKNLNIVCVGIEGSDESTENNILYNLFPDDAGVELRLESAKLFVSESFVFDEKRKAHPYKWAQHLGGIDFLPESAIVVSSLSLYRQQNWVQTFLQRLRSRKKAQLALQEQLDALLKLKWSPFICANAPWALQDHSCDIQSCSRIDTISSLTGSALEQMGS
;
A
#
# COMPACT_ATOMS: atom_id res chain seq x y z
N MET A 1 46.85 -95.35 67.76
CA MET A 1 47.92 -96.09 67.05
C MET A 1 49.32 -95.81 67.60
N GLY A 2 49.74 -94.54 67.78
CA GLY A 2 51.08 -94.20 68.30
C GLY A 2 51.49 -94.93 69.60
N ASP A 3 50.60 -95.00 70.58
CA ASP A 3 50.87 -95.67 71.87
C ASP A 3 51.03 -97.20 71.75
N ILE A 4 50.36 -97.82 70.77
CA ILE A 4 50.46 -99.28 70.54
C ILE A 4 51.78 -99.59 69.83
N VAL A 5 52.22 -98.74 68.90
CA VAL A 5 53.55 -98.86 68.27
C VAL A 5 54.63 -98.71 69.34
N ALA A 6 54.50 -97.74 70.24
CA ALA A 6 55.42 -97.55 71.37
C ALA A 6 55.50 -98.80 72.26
N LYS A 7 54.36 -99.38 72.65
CA LYS A 7 54.30 -100.63 73.42
C LYS A 7 54.88 -101.83 72.67
N MET A 8 54.66 -101.96 71.36
CA MET A 8 55.26 -103.02 70.53
C MET A 8 56.80 -102.92 70.50
N LEU A 9 57.34 -101.70 70.39
CA LEU A 9 58.78 -101.45 70.43
C LEU A 9 59.38 -101.80 71.80
N GLU A 10 58.66 -101.51 72.89
CA GLU A 10 59.07 -101.89 74.25
C GLU A 10 59.09 -103.39 74.49
N VAL A 11 58.04 -104.12 74.07
CA VAL A 11 57.96 -105.59 74.18
C VAL A 11 59.05 -106.27 73.35
N LYS A 12 59.37 -105.72 72.16
CA LYS A 12 60.46 -106.21 71.31
C LYS A 12 61.85 -105.97 71.90
N LYS A 13 62.07 -104.85 72.60
CA LYS A 13 63.33 -104.54 73.30
C LYS A 13 63.59 -105.44 74.52
N ARG A 14 62.54 -105.92 75.19
CA ARG A 14 62.65 -106.77 76.40
C ARG A 14 62.67 -108.28 76.12
N GLY A 15 62.57 -108.70 74.85
CA GLY A 15 62.49 -110.13 74.48
C GLY A 15 61.17 -110.81 74.87
N GLY A 16 60.07 -110.05 74.92
CA GLY A 16 58.76 -110.50 75.40
C GLY A 16 58.09 -111.60 74.55
N SER A 17 56.99 -112.15 75.06
CA SER A 17 56.33 -113.32 74.47
C SER A 17 55.81 -113.04 73.05
N LYS A 18 55.96 -114.01 72.13
CA LYS A 18 55.44 -113.89 70.75
C LYS A 18 53.91 -113.72 70.72
N SER A 19 53.21 -114.08 71.79
CA SER A 19 51.76 -113.94 71.93
C SER A 19 51.35 -112.49 72.16
N GLU A 20 52.01 -111.77 73.09
CA GLU A 20 51.73 -110.35 73.37
C GLU A 20 52.00 -109.46 72.17
N LEU A 21 53.07 -109.73 71.41
CA LEU A 21 53.33 -109.01 70.17
C LEU A 21 52.23 -109.25 69.12
N ARG A 22 51.71 -110.48 69.01
CA ARG A 22 50.60 -110.78 68.08
C ARG A 22 49.32 -110.06 68.48
N GLU A 23 49.04 -109.94 69.77
CA GLU A 23 47.87 -109.23 70.28
C GLU A 23 47.95 -107.71 70.03
N LEU A 24 49.11 -107.08 70.30
CA LEU A 24 49.33 -105.67 69.99
C LEU A 24 49.29 -105.38 68.47
N VAL A 25 49.82 -106.30 67.65
CA VAL A 25 49.70 -106.23 66.19
C VAL A 25 48.24 -106.33 65.75
N ALA A 26 47.45 -107.23 66.34
CA ALA A 26 46.02 -107.34 66.06
C ALA A 26 45.26 -106.07 66.47
N GLN A 27 45.57 -105.47 67.63
CA GLN A 27 45.01 -104.18 68.05
C GLN A 27 45.41 -103.03 67.10
N MET A 28 46.64 -103.05 66.55
CA MET A 28 47.05 -102.09 65.52
C MET A 28 46.22 -102.25 64.24
N PHE A 29 46.05 -103.47 63.77
CA PHE A 29 45.24 -103.75 62.57
C PHE A 29 43.78 -103.36 62.77
N LEU A 30 43.19 -103.62 63.94
CA LEU A 30 41.83 -103.18 64.25
C LEU A 30 41.70 -101.66 64.24
N ASN A 31 42.67 -100.92 64.80
CA ASN A 31 42.67 -99.45 64.74
C ASN A 31 42.87 -98.93 63.31
N PHE A 32 43.69 -99.60 62.50
CA PHE A 32 43.88 -99.22 61.10
C PHE A 32 42.61 -99.48 60.28
N ILE A 33 41.93 -100.60 60.51
CA ILE A 33 40.62 -100.90 59.90
C ILE A 33 39.58 -99.86 60.33
N SER A 34 39.54 -99.48 61.61
CA SER A 34 38.67 -98.42 62.10
C SER A 34 38.97 -97.07 61.43
N LEU A 35 40.25 -96.68 61.29
CA LEU A 35 40.62 -95.47 60.57
C LEU A 35 40.24 -95.53 59.09
N LEU A 36 40.42 -96.67 58.42
CA LEU A 36 39.98 -96.85 57.03
C LEU A 36 38.45 -96.72 56.90
N GLN A 37 37.70 -97.22 57.89
CA GLN A 37 36.25 -97.12 57.95
C GLN A 37 35.80 -95.66 58.18
N GLU A 38 36.42 -94.95 59.12
CA GLU A 38 36.13 -93.52 59.38
C GLU A 38 36.51 -92.66 58.17
N ASN A 39 37.67 -92.87 57.55
CA ASN A 39 38.06 -92.16 56.33
C ASN A 39 37.07 -92.40 55.18
N ARG A 40 36.58 -93.64 55.03
CA ARG A 40 35.53 -93.95 54.05
C ARG A 40 34.22 -93.23 54.39
N SER A 41 33.86 -93.16 55.67
CA SER A 41 32.68 -92.42 56.13
C SER A 41 32.80 -90.93 55.82
N ILE A 42 33.95 -90.31 56.08
CA ILE A 42 34.22 -88.89 55.79
C ILE A 42 34.12 -88.62 54.29
N LEU A 43 34.73 -89.45 53.45
CA LEU A 43 34.67 -89.28 51.99
C LEU A 43 33.24 -89.38 51.45
N LEU A 44 32.45 -90.34 51.96
CA LEU A 44 31.04 -90.47 51.58
C LEU A 44 30.21 -89.27 52.03
N GLU A 45 30.49 -88.75 53.22
CA GLU A 45 29.82 -87.56 53.75
C GLU A 45 30.22 -86.28 52.98
N GLU A 46 31.49 -86.15 52.61
CA GLU A 46 32.00 -85.08 51.76
C GLU A 46 31.28 -85.08 50.40
N ASP A 47 31.16 -86.26 49.77
CA ASP A 47 30.43 -86.41 48.51
C ASP A 47 28.94 -86.10 48.69
N ARG A 48 28.33 -86.50 49.83
CA ARG A 48 26.94 -86.15 50.16
C ARG A 48 26.74 -84.64 50.24
N VAL A 49 27.58 -83.93 50.99
CA VAL A 49 27.49 -82.47 51.15
C VAL A 49 27.76 -81.77 49.82
N LYS A 50 28.72 -82.22 49.02
CA LYS A 50 28.96 -81.69 47.67
C LYS A 50 27.71 -81.79 46.82
N LEU A 51 27.08 -82.97 46.75
CA LEU A 51 25.86 -83.17 45.98
C LEU A 51 24.69 -82.31 46.48
N GLU A 52 24.51 -82.18 47.80
CA GLU A 52 23.47 -81.32 48.39
C GLU A 52 23.70 -79.84 48.06
N THR A 53 24.94 -79.36 48.15
CA THR A 53 25.29 -77.98 47.81
C THR A 53 25.17 -77.69 46.32
N GLU A 54 25.56 -78.63 45.45
CA GLU A 54 25.42 -78.50 44.00
C GLU A 54 23.95 -78.42 43.59
N LYS A 55 23.11 -79.29 44.17
CA LYS A 55 21.65 -79.24 43.96
C LYS A 55 21.03 -77.94 44.47
N ALA A 56 21.46 -77.42 45.62
CA ALA A 56 20.98 -76.13 46.13
C ALA A 56 21.42 -74.98 45.21
N LYS A 57 22.67 -75.02 44.72
CA LYS A 57 23.22 -74.03 43.78
C LYS A 57 22.43 -73.97 42.48
N GLU A 58 22.04 -75.10 41.90
CA GLU A 58 21.22 -75.14 40.68
C GLU A 58 19.93 -74.32 40.81
N SER A 59 19.25 -74.41 41.95
CA SER A 59 18.02 -73.64 42.20
C SER A 59 18.28 -72.12 42.32
N VAL A 60 19.42 -71.73 42.88
CA VAL A 60 19.83 -70.32 43.00
C VAL A 60 20.24 -69.76 41.64
N ASP A 61 21.00 -70.53 40.84
CA ASP A 61 21.41 -70.13 39.50
C ASP A 61 20.18 -69.96 38.59
N PHE A 62 19.20 -70.87 38.69
CA PHE A 62 17.94 -70.76 37.96
C PHE A 62 17.16 -69.48 38.30
N THR A 63 16.99 -69.17 39.59
CA THR A 63 16.27 -67.95 40.00
C THR A 63 17.05 -66.67 39.67
N THR A 64 18.38 -66.71 39.72
CA THR A 64 19.24 -65.59 39.30
C THR A 64 19.08 -65.29 37.81
N LEU A 65 18.98 -66.32 36.97
CA LEU A 65 18.73 -66.15 35.54
C LEU A 65 17.34 -65.54 35.27
N GLN A 66 16.31 -65.99 35.98
CA GLN A 66 14.96 -65.40 35.89
C GLN A 66 14.98 -63.91 36.27
N LEU A 67 15.67 -63.57 37.36
CA LEU A 67 15.83 -62.18 37.77
C LEU A 67 16.54 -61.34 36.70
N HIS A 68 17.60 -61.86 36.09
CA HIS A 68 18.33 -61.17 35.02
C HIS A 68 17.43 -60.89 33.81
N ASN A 69 16.62 -61.87 33.39
CA ASN A 69 15.65 -61.70 32.30
C ASN A 69 14.63 -60.59 32.62
N LEU A 70 14.04 -60.63 33.82
CA LEU A 70 13.08 -59.60 34.25
C LEU A 70 13.72 -58.21 34.36
N MET A 71 14.97 -58.12 34.83
CA MET A 71 15.72 -56.87 34.87
C MET A 71 15.96 -56.31 33.47
N TYR A 72 16.26 -57.17 32.50
CA TYR A 72 16.43 -56.76 31.11
C TYR A 72 15.12 -56.19 30.54
N GLU A 73 14.00 -56.89 30.72
CA GLU A 73 12.67 -56.44 30.28
C GLU A 73 12.27 -55.12 30.92
N LYS A 74 12.45 -54.98 32.25
CA LYS A 74 12.23 -53.72 32.97
C LYS A 74 13.04 -52.59 32.35
N ASN A 75 14.34 -52.80 32.15
CA ASN A 75 15.23 -51.78 31.62
C ASN A 75 14.86 -51.39 30.17
N HIS A 76 14.43 -52.35 29.35
CA HIS A 76 13.91 -52.09 28.02
C HIS A 76 12.64 -51.22 28.07
N CYS A 77 11.66 -51.58 28.89
CA CYS A 77 10.43 -50.81 29.07
C CYS A 77 10.71 -49.40 29.60
N VAL A 78 11.63 -49.24 30.56
CA VAL A 78 12.03 -47.93 31.07
C VAL A 78 12.67 -47.07 29.98
N LYS A 79 13.52 -47.66 29.13
CA LYS A 79 14.10 -46.96 27.98
C LYS A 79 13.02 -46.53 26.98
N ALA A 80 12.05 -47.39 26.68
CA ALA A 80 10.93 -47.07 25.81
C ALA A 80 10.06 -45.93 26.39
N ILE A 81 9.71 -45.99 27.68
CA ILE A 81 8.96 -44.93 28.36
C ILE A 81 9.74 -43.61 28.32
N LYS A 82 11.05 -43.64 28.56
CA LYS A 82 11.88 -42.44 28.48
C LYS A 82 11.88 -41.86 27.06
N ALA A 83 12.04 -42.69 26.03
CA ALA A 83 11.97 -42.24 24.65
C ALA A 83 10.62 -41.60 24.30
N CYS A 84 9.51 -42.14 24.80
CA CYS A 84 8.18 -41.55 24.62
C CYS A 84 8.02 -40.22 25.39
N LYS A 85 8.59 -40.10 26.60
CA LYS A 85 8.49 -38.88 27.43
C LYS A 85 9.42 -37.76 26.97
N ASP A 86 10.56 -38.11 26.38
CA ASP A 86 11.51 -37.15 25.82
C ASP A 86 11.02 -36.56 24.48
N PHE A 87 9.87 -37.02 23.97
CA PHE A 87 9.20 -36.40 22.84
C PHE A 87 8.80 -34.96 23.18
N LYS A 88 9.50 -34.00 22.57
CA LYS A 88 9.14 -32.59 22.61
C LYS A 88 8.46 -32.23 21.29
N SER A 89 7.20 -31.83 21.37
CA SER A 89 6.51 -31.21 20.24
C SER A 89 7.00 -29.76 20.07
N LYS A 90 6.62 -29.10 18.97
CA LYS A 90 6.87 -27.66 18.78
C LYS A 90 6.11 -26.76 19.79
N TYR A 91 5.14 -27.31 20.50
CA TYR A 91 4.53 -26.71 21.67
C TYR A 91 5.39 -27.05 22.90
N PRO A 92 5.90 -26.08 23.70
CA PRO A 92 5.25 -24.84 24.17
C PRO A 92 5.80 -23.50 23.64
N ASP A 93 6.70 -23.50 22.66
CA ASP A 93 7.38 -22.28 22.17
C ASP A 93 6.48 -21.36 21.29
N ILE A 94 5.19 -21.68 21.17
CA ILE A 94 4.27 -20.95 20.32
C ILE A 94 3.55 -19.90 21.17
N GLU A 95 3.75 -18.63 20.84
CA GLU A 95 2.96 -17.53 21.38
C GLU A 95 1.51 -17.64 20.88
N LEU A 96 0.58 -17.72 21.82
CA LEU A 96 -0.85 -17.89 21.58
C LEU A 96 -1.62 -16.79 22.31
N VAL A 97 -2.65 -16.24 21.65
CA VAL A 97 -3.62 -15.29 22.24
C VAL A 97 -4.13 -15.81 23.57
N SER A 98 -4.20 -15.00 24.63
CA SER A 98 -4.53 -15.46 25.98
C SER A 98 -5.90 -16.17 26.06
N GLU A 99 -6.12 -17.02 27.08
CA GLU A 99 -7.42 -17.70 27.25
C GLU A 99 -8.58 -16.71 27.43
N GLU A 100 -8.32 -15.56 28.07
CA GLU A 100 -9.30 -14.51 28.29
C GLU A 100 -9.75 -13.82 26.99
N GLU A 101 -8.80 -13.56 26.09
CA GLU A 101 -9.07 -12.98 24.77
C GLU A 101 -9.76 -13.99 23.86
N PHE A 102 -9.31 -15.25 23.85
CA PHE A 102 -9.99 -16.33 23.13
C PHE A 102 -11.46 -16.48 23.54
N LEU A 103 -11.76 -16.45 24.85
CA LEU A 103 -13.13 -16.57 25.35
C LEU A 103 -14.02 -15.37 24.97
N LYS A 104 -13.44 -14.19 24.74
CA LYS A 104 -14.18 -12.99 24.30
C LYS A 104 -14.40 -13.00 22.78
N ASP A 105 -13.33 -13.16 22.02
CA ASP A 105 -13.32 -12.85 20.58
C ASP A 105 -13.63 -14.05 19.69
N ALA A 106 -13.48 -15.29 20.19
CA ALA A 106 -13.71 -16.45 19.35
C ALA A 106 -15.19 -16.63 18.97
N PRO A 107 -15.51 -16.96 17.71
CA PRO A 107 -16.86 -17.29 17.26
C PRO A 107 -17.47 -18.49 18.00
N GLU A 108 -18.78 -18.48 18.23
CA GLU A 108 -19.50 -19.57 18.91
C GLU A 108 -19.37 -20.93 18.20
N GLU A 109 -19.22 -20.91 16.87
CA GLU A 109 -18.97 -22.08 16.02
C GLU A 109 -17.68 -22.83 16.39
N ILE A 110 -16.64 -22.10 16.84
CA ILE A 110 -15.37 -22.67 17.31
C ILE A 110 -15.45 -23.01 18.81
N LYS A 111 -16.29 -22.30 19.57
CA LYS A 111 -16.48 -22.53 21.02
C LYS A 111 -17.23 -23.81 21.35
N GLY A 112 -18.12 -24.30 20.49
CA GLY A 112 -18.81 -25.62 20.48
C GLY A 112 -18.99 -26.38 21.81
N ALA A 113 -20.25 -26.66 22.21
CA ALA A 113 -20.68 -27.25 23.48
C ALA A 113 -19.72 -28.28 24.14
N THR A 114 -19.21 -27.92 25.31
CA THR A 114 -18.30 -28.75 26.12
C THR A 114 -19.04 -29.95 26.70
N ILE A 115 -18.74 -31.15 26.20
CA ILE A 115 -19.09 -32.40 26.87
C ILE A 115 -17.79 -33.18 27.08
N SER A 116 -17.46 -33.45 28.35
CA SER A 116 -16.49 -34.45 28.84
C SER A 116 -15.23 -33.92 29.55
N TYR A 117 -14.73 -34.79 30.44
CA TYR A 117 -13.72 -34.65 31.50
C TYR A 117 -12.29 -34.25 31.06
N ASP A 118 -12.08 -33.89 29.79
CA ASP A 118 -10.78 -33.54 29.20
C ASP A 118 -10.75 -32.05 28.78
N ASN A 119 -11.15 -31.19 29.73
CA ASN A 119 -11.51 -29.80 29.46
C ASN A 119 -10.31 -28.95 29.00
N GLU A 120 -9.13 -29.11 29.61
CA GLU A 120 -7.95 -28.30 29.29
C GLU A 120 -7.34 -28.62 27.92
N HIS A 121 -7.19 -29.90 27.57
CA HIS A 121 -6.67 -30.30 26.26
C HIS A 121 -7.60 -29.86 25.13
N ASN A 122 -8.92 -30.02 25.30
CA ASN A 122 -9.90 -29.60 24.30
C ASN A 122 -9.96 -28.07 24.16
N VAL A 123 -9.84 -27.32 25.25
CA VAL A 123 -9.71 -25.85 25.20
C VAL A 123 -8.46 -25.46 24.41
N MET A 124 -7.34 -26.12 24.66
CA MET A 124 -6.09 -25.87 23.96
C MET A 124 -6.19 -26.13 22.44
N LEU A 125 -6.83 -27.22 22.03
CA LEU A 125 -7.06 -27.53 20.62
C LEU A 125 -7.94 -26.48 19.94
N LYS A 126 -9.00 -26.01 20.61
CA LYS A 126 -9.87 -24.95 20.10
C LYS A 126 -9.12 -23.63 19.96
N ARG A 127 -8.29 -23.28 20.95
CA ARG A 127 -7.43 -22.09 20.93
C ARG A 127 -6.44 -22.13 19.75
N LEU A 128 -5.80 -23.28 19.51
CA LEU A 128 -4.92 -23.46 18.34
C LEU A 128 -5.66 -23.33 17.01
N ASN A 129 -6.87 -23.88 16.91
CA ASN A 129 -7.68 -23.76 15.70
C ASN A 129 -8.14 -22.32 15.43
N TYR A 130 -8.51 -21.58 16.48
CA TYR A 130 -8.84 -20.17 16.38
C TYR A 130 -7.66 -19.34 15.87
N GLU A 131 -6.49 -19.50 16.50
CA GLU A 131 -5.26 -18.81 16.09
C GLU A 131 -4.87 -19.16 14.63
N LEU A 132 -4.99 -20.43 14.25
CA LEU A 132 -4.73 -20.87 12.88
C LEU A 132 -5.68 -20.21 11.87
N HIS A 133 -6.96 -20.12 12.22
CA HIS A 133 -7.97 -19.45 11.40
C HIS A 133 -7.65 -17.96 11.25
N GLU A 134 -7.39 -17.27 12.36
CA GLU A 134 -7.06 -15.84 12.36
C GLU A 134 -5.78 -15.53 11.56
N ARG A 135 -4.70 -16.30 11.76
CA ARG A 135 -3.45 -16.12 10.99
C ARG A 135 -3.65 -16.34 9.50
N LYS A 136 -4.54 -17.27 9.10
CA LYS A 136 -4.88 -17.47 7.67
C LYS A 136 -5.61 -16.27 7.08
N GLU A 137 -6.59 -15.73 7.80
CA GLU A 137 -7.34 -14.55 7.34
C GLU A 137 -6.43 -13.31 7.26
N LEU A 138 -5.54 -13.11 8.24
CA LEU A 138 -4.55 -12.04 8.21
C LEU A 138 -3.58 -12.17 7.03
N CYS A 139 -3.11 -13.39 6.71
CA CYS A 139 -2.28 -13.62 5.54
C CYS A 139 -3.01 -13.26 4.23
N LYS A 140 -4.28 -13.65 4.07
CA LYS A 140 -5.09 -13.27 2.89
C LYS A 140 -5.24 -11.76 2.78
N LEU A 141 -5.53 -11.07 3.88
CA LEU A 141 -5.67 -9.61 3.89
C LEU A 141 -4.34 -8.92 3.53
N LYS A 142 -3.22 -9.44 4.06
CA LYS A 142 -1.89 -8.93 3.75
C LYS A 142 -1.57 -9.06 2.26
N GLU A 143 -1.83 -10.22 1.66
CA GLU A 143 -1.64 -10.43 0.21
C GLU A 143 -2.47 -9.45 -0.63
N GLN A 144 -3.74 -9.22 -0.26
CA GLN A 144 -4.59 -8.25 -0.95
C GLN A 144 -4.05 -6.82 -0.85
N LEU A 145 -3.53 -6.43 0.32
CA LEU A 145 -2.95 -5.10 0.53
C LEU A 145 -1.62 -4.94 -0.21
N GLU A 146 -0.78 -5.97 -0.26
CA GLU A 146 0.45 -5.97 -1.04
C GLU A 146 0.18 -5.85 -2.54
N GLN A 147 -0.84 -6.56 -3.05
CA GLN A 147 -1.26 -6.42 -4.44
C GLN A 147 -1.73 -4.99 -4.75
N LYS A 148 -2.61 -4.42 -3.93
CA LYS A 148 -3.07 -3.02 -4.09
C LYS A 148 -1.91 -2.03 -4.06
N LYS A 149 -0.92 -2.24 -3.17
CA LYS A 149 0.28 -1.40 -3.11
C LYS A 149 1.06 -1.48 -4.42
N LYS A 150 1.24 -2.68 -4.98
CA LYS A 150 1.95 -2.89 -6.24
C LYS A 150 1.24 -2.21 -7.41
N ASP A 151 -0.08 -2.36 -7.51
CA ASP A 151 -0.90 -1.76 -8.58
C ASP A 151 -0.83 -0.22 -8.53
N LEU A 152 -0.91 0.36 -7.32
CA LEU A 152 -0.76 1.80 -7.12
C LEU A 152 0.64 2.28 -7.48
N GLN A 153 1.68 1.51 -7.12
CA GLN A 153 3.06 1.86 -7.43
C GLN A 153 3.31 1.82 -8.95
N GLU A 154 2.78 0.83 -9.67
CA GLU A 154 2.82 0.78 -11.13
C GLU A 154 2.11 1.98 -11.77
N THR A 155 0.93 2.34 -11.24
CA THR A 155 0.18 3.52 -11.70
C THR A 155 0.98 4.81 -11.50
N ILE A 156 1.69 4.96 -10.38
CA ILE A 156 2.56 6.11 -10.12
C ILE A 156 3.73 6.13 -11.11
N THR A 157 4.40 4.99 -11.35
CA THR A 157 5.50 4.93 -12.32
C THR A 157 5.05 5.24 -13.73
N ASN A 158 3.88 4.75 -14.16
CA ASN A 158 3.34 5.05 -15.48
C ASN A 158 3.02 6.55 -15.62
N ARG A 159 2.44 7.18 -14.60
CA ARG A 159 2.19 8.62 -14.59
C ARG A 159 3.48 9.44 -14.61
N ASN A 160 4.51 9.00 -13.89
CA ASN A 160 5.82 9.66 -13.91
C ASN A 160 6.50 9.52 -15.28
N ASN A 161 6.47 8.34 -15.89
CA ASN A 161 7.01 8.13 -17.24
C ASN A 161 6.25 8.98 -18.28
N GLN A 162 4.93 9.09 -18.15
CA GLN A 162 4.14 10.00 -18.98
C GLN A 162 4.59 11.44 -18.77
N LYS A 163 4.79 11.89 -17.52
CA LYS A 163 5.31 13.22 -17.21
C LYS A 163 6.69 13.45 -17.84
N GLU A 164 7.62 12.51 -17.73
CA GLU A 164 8.96 12.60 -18.31
C GLU A 164 8.95 12.60 -19.84
N ALA A 165 8.00 11.90 -20.48
CA ALA A 165 7.83 11.90 -21.92
C ALA A 165 7.32 13.25 -22.47
N PHE A 166 6.73 14.10 -21.63
CA PHE A 166 6.46 15.50 -21.99
C PHE A 166 7.76 16.30 -21.80
N GLU A 167 8.60 16.35 -22.83
CA GLU A 167 9.89 17.09 -22.89
C GLU A 167 9.75 18.63 -22.85
N GLU A 168 8.61 19.16 -22.42
CA GLU A 168 8.35 20.59 -22.36
C GLU A 168 8.64 21.13 -20.95
N ASN A 169 9.42 22.21 -20.87
CA ASN A 169 9.74 22.91 -19.62
C ASN A 169 8.51 23.64 -19.07
N ILE A 170 7.66 22.90 -18.36
CA ILE A 170 6.41 23.37 -17.78
C ILE A 170 6.23 22.76 -16.39
N ASP A 171 5.86 23.59 -15.43
CA ASP A 171 5.38 23.12 -14.12
C ASP A 171 3.87 23.28 -13.99
N LEU A 172 3.27 22.35 -13.25
CA LEU A 172 1.83 22.29 -12.99
C LEU A 172 1.59 22.25 -11.48
N GLU A 173 0.77 23.16 -10.99
CA GLU A 173 0.34 23.21 -9.59
C GLU A 173 -1.19 23.26 -9.50
N ILE A 174 -1.78 22.48 -8.60
CA ILE A 174 -3.20 22.55 -8.30
C ILE A 174 -3.37 23.31 -6.99
N VAL A 175 -3.99 24.49 -7.07
CA VAL A 175 -4.22 25.36 -5.92
C VAL A 175 -5.70 25.35 -5.56
N GLY A 176 -5.99 25.14 -4.28
CA GLY A 176 -7.36 25.20 -3.76
C GLY A 176 -7.60 24.29 -2.56
N SER A 177 -8.84 24.28 -2.10
CA SER A 177 -9.27 23.48 -0.96
C SER A 177 -9.86 22.14 -1.40
N LEU A 178 -9.21 21.03 -1.04
CA LEU A 178 -9.69 19.68 -1.32
C LEU A 178 -11.07 19.44 -0.69
N LYS A 179 -11.30 19.99 0.51
CA LYS A 179 -12.58 19.84 1.22
C LYS A 179 -13.71 20.55 0.47
N ASP A 180 -13.47 21.76 -0.01
CA ASP A 180 -14.49 22.52 -0.74
C ASP A 180 -14.78 21.91 -2.12
N ALA A 181 -13.76 21.34 -2.78
CA ALA A 181 -13.93 20.58 -4.02
C ALA A 181 -14.83 19.35 -3.85
N GLN A 182 -14.64 18.59 -2.78
CA GLN A 182 -15.49 17.44 -2.47
C GLN A 182 -16.94 17.85 -2.16
N LEU A 183 -17.12 18.97 -1.45
CA LEU A 183 -18.46 19.51 -1.17
C LEU A 183 -19.13 19.99 -2.46
N PHE A 184 -18.39 20.69 -3.32
CA PHE A 184 -18.87 21.16 -4.62
C PHE A 184 -19.31 20.02 -5.53
N ALA A 185 -18.51 18.94 -5.64
CA ALA A 185 -18.87 17.76 -6.41
C ALA A 185 -20.15 17.07 -5.89
N ARG A 186 -20.31 16.98 -4.56
CA ARG A 186 -21.53 16.44 -3.94
C ARG A 186 -22.75 17.33 -4.23
N GLN A 187 -22.60 18.64 -4.19
CA GLN A 187 -23.68 19.59 -4.51
C GLN A 187 -24.11 19.50 -5.97
N GLN A 188 -23.16 19.38 -6.91
CA GLN A 188 -23.47 19.17 -8.32
C GLN A 188 -24.23 17.86 -8.56
N ALA A 189 -23.78 16.76 -7.98
CA ALA A 189 -24.47 15.47 -8.09
C ALA A 189 -25.91 15.50 -7.51
N MET A 190 -26.11 16.24 -6.42
CA MET A 190 -27.46 16.45 -5.86
C MET A 190 -28.34 17.33 -6.77
N LYS A 191 -27.76 18.33 -7.44
CA LYS A 191 -28.47 19.23 -8.36
C LYS A 191 -28.87 18.54 -9.66
N GLU A 192 -28.01 17.67 -10.20
CA GLU A 192 -28.33 16.84 -11.37
C GLU A 192 -29.48 15.88 -11.07
N ASN A 193 -29.45 15.22 -9.90
CA ASN A 193 -30.54 14.34 -9.48
C ASN A 193 -31.87 15.09 -9.26
N ALA A 194 -31.83 16.31 -8.72
CA ALA A 194 -33.02 17.14 -8.55
C ALA A 194 -33.62 17.62 -9.89
N ASN A 195 -32.80 17.82 -10.93
CA ASN A 195 -33.29 18.19 -12.26
C ASN A 195 -33.98 17.02 -12.97
N VAL A 196 -33.51 15.79 -12.75
CA VAL A 196 -34.12 14.54 -13.29
C VAL A 196 -35.46 14.22 -12.62
N GLU A 197 -35.64 14.56 -11.34
CA GLU A 197 -36.94 14.45 -10.66
C GLU A 197 -37.94 15.52 -11.09
N SER A 198 -37.48 16.74 -11.44
CA SER A 198 -38.36 17.81 -11.92
C SER A 198 -38.88 17.57 -13.35
N SER A 199 -38.14 16.85 -14.19
CA SER A 199 -38.57 16.53 -15.57
C SER A 199 -39.50 15.31 -15.67
N ARG A 200 -39.83 14.66 -14.54
CA ARG A 200 -40.62 13.42 -14.49
C ARG A 200 -42.02 13.57 -13.89
N LEU A 201 -42.46 14.80 -13.59
CA LEU A 201 -43.72 15.03 -12.85
C LEU A 201 -44.77 15.87 -13.62
N ASP A 202 -44.72 15.93 -14.95
CA ASP A 202 -45.76 16.57 -15.76
C ASP A 202 -46.41 15.61 -16.78
N ASP A 203 -46.60 14.33 -16.42
CA ASP A 203 -47.47 13.44 -17.21
C ASP A 203 -48.03 12.27 -16.37
N ASP A 204 -48.87 12.58 -15.38
CA ASP A 204 -50.03 11.74 -15.07
C ASP A 204 -51.00 12.49 -14.12
N ALA A 205 -52.12 12.94 -14.67
CA ALA A 205 -53.26 13.43 -13.90
C ALA A 205 -54.39 12.40 -13.98
N ASN A 206 -54.92 12.05 -12.79
CA ASN A 206 -56.13 11.26 -12.46
C ASN A 206 -55.75 9.97 -11.71
N ASP A 207 -56.36 9.55 -10.61
CA ASP A 207 -57.43 10.03 -9.73
C ASP A 207 -57.38 9.07 -8.51
N ASP A 208 -58.14 9.40 -7.48
CA ASP A 208 -58.52 8.60 -6.32
C ASP A 208 -57.63 8.54 -5.07
N GLU A 209 -58.32 8.86 -3.98
CA GLU A 209 -57.93 8.94 -2.59
C GLU A 209 -57.64 7.57 -1.97
N ASP A 210 -56.58 7.45 -1.15
CA ASP A 210 -56.61 6.57 0.03
C ASP A 210 -55.64 7.04 1.13
N ASP A 211 -56.11 6.87 2.36
CA ASP A 211 -55.69 7.47 3.61
C ASP A 211 -54.48 6.74 4.23
N GLY A 212 -53.53 7.48 4.81
CA GLY A 212 -52.32 6.86 5.38
C GLY A 212 -51.26 7.83 5.87
N GLN A 213 -51.43 8.32 7.10
CA GLN A 213 -50.50 9.23 7.78
C GLN A 213 -49.08 8.64 7.96
N ILE A 214 -48.06 9.24 7.33
CA ILE A 214 -46.73 9.41 7.92
C ILE A 214 -46.19 10.81 7.62
N ARG A 215 -46.25 11.69 8.62
CA ARG A 215 -45.71 13.05 8.58
C ARG A 215 -44.19 13.04 8.52
N ARG A 216 -43.62 13.22 7.32
CA ARG A 216 -42.25 13.73 7.14
C ARG A 216 -42.32 15.23 6.79
N LYS A 217 -41.80 16.07 7.70
CA LYS A 217 -41.76 17.53 7.53
C LYS A 217 -40.89 17.90 6.33
N ARG A 218 -41.51 18.21 5.19
CA ARG A 218 -40.87 18.93 4.07
C ARG A 218 -40.60 20.38 4.51
N PRO A 219 -39.37 20.93 4.38
CA PRO A 219 -39.17 22.36 4.49
C PRO A 219 -39.82 23.05 3.28
N LYS A 220 -40.79 23.94 3.55
CA LYS A 220 -41.51 24.70 2.52
C LYS A 220 -40.56 25.74 1.88
N LYS A 221 -40.46 25.67 0.55
CA LYS A 221 -39.81 26.65 -0.33
C LYS A 221 -40.56 27.99 -0.23
N ALA A 222 -39.86 29.06 0.13
CA ALA A 222 -40.33 30.42 -0.08
C ALA A 222 -40.00 30.79 -1.54
N ILE A 223 -41.03 30.76 -2.40
CA ILE A 223 -40.98 31.37 -3.73
C ILE A 223 -41.31 32.84 -3.52
N SER A 224 -40.29 33.68 -3.38
CA SER A 224 -40.41 35.11 -3.65
C SER A 224 -39.97 35.33 -5.08
N GLY A 225 -40.94 35.58 -5.97
CA GLY A 225 -40.69 36.12 -7.29
C GLY A 225 -40.04 37.49 -7.16
N LYS A 226 -38.80 37.59 -7.65
CA LYS A 226 -38.17 38.83 -8.07
C LYS A 226 -37.06 38.45 -9.05
N ASP A 227 -37.41 38.41 -10.32
CA ASP A 227 -36.48 38.30 -11.44
C ASP A 227 -35.60 39.56 -11.49
N GLY A 228 -34.52 39.51 -10.71
CA GLY A 228 -33.24 40.05 -11.12
C GLY A 228 -32.30 38.86 -11.09
N LEU A 229 -31.81 38.41 -12.24
CA LEU A 229 -30.75 37.42 -12.30
C LEU A 229 -29.53 38.04 -11.59
N ASP A 230 -29.29 37.66 -10.34
CA ASP A 230 -28.05 38.00 -9.65
C ASP A 230 -26.90 37.49 -10.54
N GLU A 231 -26.15 38.40 -11.17
CA GLU A 231 -24.97 38.04 -11.97
C GLU A 231 -24.02 37.13 -11.18
N ASP A 232 -23.97 37.28 -9.85
CA ASP A 232 -23.20 36.46 -8.91
C ASP A 232 -23.64 34.98 -8.81
N LYS A 233 -24.88 34.63 -9.15
CA LYS A 233 -25.31 33.21 -9.17
C LYS A 233 -24.92 32.49 -10.45
N MET A 234 -24.66 33.23 -11.53
CA MET A 234 -24.38 32.67 -12.85
C MET A 234 -22.92 32.21 -12.99
N TYR A 235 -22.01 32.83 -12.22
CA TYR A 235 -20.59 32.51 -12.22
C TYR A 235 -20.17 31.85 -10.91
N GLN A 236 -20.28 30.53 -10.84
CA GLN A 236 -19.73 29.76 -9.72
C GLN A 236 -18.34 29.25 -10.07
N ALA A 237 -17.31 29.91 -9.54
CA ALA A 237 -15.94 29.47 -9.70
C ALA A 237 -15.71 28.13 -8.97
N HIS A 238 -15.01 27.21 -9.62
CA HIS A 238 -14.63 25.95 -9.00
C HIS A 238 -13.61 26.21 -7.86
N PRO A 239 -13.69 25.51 -6.71
CA PRO A 239 -12.80 25.70 -5.56
C PRO A 239 -11.36 25.24 -5.78
N LEU A 240 -11.09 24.50 -6.86
CA LEU A 240 -9.75 24.16 -7.34
C LEU A 240 -9.43 24.92 -8.62
N LYS A 241 -8.19 25.36 -8.72
CA LYS A 241 -7.57 26.02 -9.86
C LYS A 241 -6.31 25.27 -10.24
N VAL A 242 -5.98 25.28 -11.53
CA VAL A 242 -4.73 24.73 -12.05
C VAL A 242 -3.87 25.90 -12.49
N ILE A 243 -2.65 25.97 -11.98
CA ILE A 243 -1.64 26.94 -12.37
C ILE A 243 -0.62 26.24 -13.26
N LEU A 244 -0.49 26.76 -14.48
CA LEU A 244 0.53 26.34 -15.44
C LEU A 244 1.67 27.38 -15.44
N TYR A 245 2.89 26.92 -15.21
CA TYR A 245 4.11 27.71 -15.33
C TYR A 245 4.83 27.31 -16.62
N VAL A 246 5.05 28.27 -17.52
CA VAL A 246 5.73 28.03 -18.80
C VAL A 246 7.08 28.73 -18.77
N PHE A 247 8.15 27.95 -18.96
CA PHE A 247 9.52 28.47 -19.00
C PHE A 247 10.01 28.63 -20.45
N ASP A 248 10.89 29.61 -20.66
CA ASP A 248 11.73 29.72 -21.85
C ASP A 248 13.07 29.00 -21.57
N ASP A 249 13.75 28.50 -22.61
CA ASP A 249 14.94 27.64 -22.44
C ASP A 249 16.18 28.39 -21.89
N GLU A 250 16.10 29.70 -21.67
CA GLU A 250 17.15 30.54 -21.08
C GLU A 250 16.55 31.37 -19.92
N GLU A 251 16.91 31.00 -18.69
CA GLU A 251 16.67 31.65 -17.39
C GLU A 251 15.42 32.55 -17.18
N SER A 252 14.51 32.02 -16.34
CA SER A 252 13.68 32.67 -15.31
C SER A 252 12.93 33.98 -15.63
N GLU A 253 11.60 33.91 -15.70
CA GLU A 253 10.70 34.55 -14.72
C GLU A 253 9.23 34.13 -14.93
N SER A 254 8.51 33.98 -13.82
CA SER A 254 7.24 33.28 -13.63
C SER A 254 6.01 34.07 -14.08
N LYS A 255 5.07 33.43 -14.78
CA LYS A 255 3.65 33.88 -14.84
C LYS A 255 2.68 32.69 -14.91
N ASN A 256 1.61 32.84 -14.12
CA ASN A 256 0.58 31.83 -13.85
C ASN A 256 -0.51 31.84 -14.92
N LEU A 257 -1.03 30.67 -15.29
CA LEU A 257 -2.21 30.55 -16.15
C LEU A 257 -3.24 29.61 -15.52
N ASN A 258 -4.51 30.02 -15.57
CA ASN A 258 -5.67 29.32 -15.00
C ASN A 258 -6.48 28.59 -16.10
N ILE A 259 -7.13 27.46 -15.81
CA ILE A 259 -7.92 26.70 -16.80
C ILE A 259 -9.44 26.79 -16.54
N VAL A 260 -10.20 26.69 -17.65
CA VAL A 260 -11.64 26.95 -17.91
C VAL A 260 -11.97 28.42 -18.14
N CYS A 261 -11.24 29.34 -17.54
CA CYS A 261 -11.06 30.71 -18.02
C CYS A 261 -9.60 31.08 -17.76
N VAL A 262 -8.90 31.61 -18.76
CA VAL A 262 -7.47 31.91 -18.63
C VAL A 262 -7.30 33.39 -18.30
N GLY A 263 -6.53 33.65 -17.26
CA GLY A 263 -6.07 34.97 -16.85
C GLY A 263 -4.62 34.89 -16.42
N ILE A 264 -3.91 36.02 -16.52
CA ILE A 264 -2.54 36.16 -16.03
C ILE A 264 -2.63 36.60 -14.56
N GLU A 265 -1.99 35.87 -13.65
CA GLU A 265 -1.92 36.28 -12.25
C GLU A 265 -0.76 37.26 -12.05
N GLY A 266 -1.01 38.38 -11.35
CA GLY A 266 0.05 39.28 -10.89
C GLY A 266 0.32 40.56 -11.69
N SER A 267 -0.49 40.95 -12.68
CA SER A 267 -0.41 42.32 -13.24
C SER A 267 -1.62 43.15 -12.84
N ASP A 268 -1.39 44.16 -11.99
CA ASP A 268 -2.28 45.33 -11.84
C ASP A 268 -2.03 46.38 -12.94
N GLU A 269 -1.31 46.01 -14.01
CA GLU A 269 -1.29 46.79 -15.24
C GLU A 269 -2.61 46.62 -15.97
N SER A 270 -3.12 47.76 -16.47
CA SER A 270 -4.37 47.90 -17.19
C SER A 270 -4.65 46.74 -18.16
N THR A 271 -5.93 46.39 -18.26
CA THR A 271 -6.56 45.38 -19.13
C THR A 271 -6.17 45.45 -20.62
N GLU A 272 -5.38 46.43 -21.03
CA GLU A 272 -5.07 46.78 -22.41
C GLU A 272 -3.90 45.99 -23.00
N ASN A 273 -3.08 45.31 -22.19
CA ASN A 273 -1.88 44.58 -22.65
C ASN A 273 -1.91 43.07 -22.30
N ASN A 274 -3.07 42.41 -22.42
CA ASN A 274 -3.16 40.98 -22.14
C ASN A 274 -2.57 40.14 -23.29
N ILE A 275 -1.51 39.39 -22.99
CA ILE A 275 -0.75 38.55 -23.94
C ILE A 275 -1.62 37.44 -24.56
N LEU A 276 -2.74 37.08 -23.93
CA LEU A 276 -3.56 35.94 -24.34
C LEU A 276 -4.59 36.30 -25.42
N TYR A 277 -4.90 37.59 -25.61
CA TYR A 277 -5.81 38.03 -26.68
C TYR A 277 -5.26 37.67 -28.05
N ASN A 278 -6.09 37.04 -28.88
CA ASN A 278 -5.78 36.67 -30.26
C ASN A 278 -4.48 35.87 -30.40
N LEU A 279 -4.16 35.01 -29.41
CA LEU A 279 -3.07 34.04 -29.54
C LEU A 279 -3.31 33.08 -30.73
N PHE A 280 -4.58 32.83 -31.02
CA PHE A 280 -5.06 32.23 -32.25
C PHE A 280 -5.96 33.23 -32.98
N PRO A 281 -6.03 33.18 -34.33
CA PRO A 281 -6.91 34.05 -35.11
C PRO A 281 -8.35 33.94 -34.62
N ASP A 282 -9.05 35.08 -34.55
CA ASP A 282 -10.48 35.19 -34.20
C ASP A 282 -10.85 34.61 -32.81
N ASP A 283 -9.91 34.64 -31.86
CA ASP A 283 -10.10 34.19 -30.48
C ASP A 283 -9.77 35.31 -29.48
N ALA A 284 -10.75 36.21 -29.31
CA ALA A 284 -10.70 37.28 -28.32
C ALA A 284 -11.17 36.82 -26.92
N GLY A 285 -11.69 35.60 -26.76
CA GLY A 285 -12.13 35.08 -25.46
C GLY A 285 -13.39 35.74 -24.88
N VAL A 286 -14.23 36.34 -25.73
CA VAL A 286 -15.51 36.98 -25.34
C VAL A 286 -16.75 36.19 -25.76
N GLU A 287 -16.56 35.17 -26.60
CA GLU A 287 -17.62 34.41 -27.25
C GLU A 287 -17.89 33.08 -26.53
N LEU A 288 -19.17 32.80 -26.24
CA LEU A 288 -19.62 31.52 -25.70
C LEU A 288 -20.14 30.60 -26.80
N ARG A 289 -19.40 29.54 -27.11
CA ARG A 289 -19.78 28.55 -28.14
C ARG A 289 -20.60 27.37 -27.66
N LEU A 290 -20.69 27.11 -26.35
CA LEU A 290 -21.53 26.00 -25.88
C LEU A 290 -22.99 26.34 -26.19
N GLU A 291 -23.55 25.69 -27.21
CA GLU A 291 -24.93 25.90 -27.62
C GLU A 291 -25.91 25.59 -26.47
N SER A 292 -25.58 24.61 -25.63
CA SER A 292 -26.30 24.34 -24.40
C SER A 292 -26.24 25.49 -23.39
N ALA A 293 -25.12 26.21 -23.30
CA ALA A 293 -24.99 27.38 -22.43
C ALA A 293 -25.78 28.58 -22.98
N LYS A 294 -25.89 28.73 -24.31
CA LYS A 294 -26.77 29.73 -24.97
C LYS A 294 -28.26 29.47 -24.76
N LEU A 295 -28.68 28.26 -24.36
CA LEU A 295 -30.07 27.99 -23.98
C LEU A 295 -30.40 28.55 -22.59
N PHE A 296 -29.41 28.64 -21.70
CA PHE A 296 -29.58 29.16 -20.34
C PHE A 296 -29.34 30.67 -20.25
N VAL A 297 -28.69 31.25 -21.26
CA VAL A 297 -28.27 32.64 -21.29
C VAL A 297 -28.66 33.21 -22.64
N SER A 298 -29.40 34.32 -22.67
CA SER A 298 -29.95 34.91 -23.91
C SER A 298 -28.93 34.97 -25.06
N GLU A 299 -29.39 34.75 -26.30
CA GLU A 299 -28.61 34.65 -27.55
C GLU A 299 -27.64 35.82 -27.84
N SER A 300 -27.80 36.95 -27.12
CA SER A 300 -26.96 38.15 -27.20
C SER A 300 -25.92 38.29 -26.07
N PHE A 301 -25.68 37.24 -25.30
CA PHE A 301 -24.79 37.30 -24.16
C PHE A 301 -23.32 37.39 -24.58
N VAL A 302 -22.67 38.46 -24.14
CA VAL A 302 -21.25 38.71 -24.30
C VAL A 302 -20.59 38.56 -22.93
N PHE A 303 -19.47 37.83 -22.87
CA PHE A 303 -18.72 37.70 -21.63
C PHE A 303 -18.14 39.07 -21.23
N ASP A 304 -18.23 39.41 -19.93
CA ASP A 304 -17.77 40.70 -19.41
C ASP A 304 -16.26 40.90 -19.61
N GLU A 305 -15.89 41.83 -20.50
CA GLU A 305 -14.52 42.19 -20.86
C GLU A 305 -13.70 42.71 -19.66
N LYS A 306 -14.36 43.15 -18.58
CA LYS A 306 -13.69 43.67 -17.39
C LYS A 306 -13.13 42.57 -16.49
N ARG A 307 -13.47 41.30 -16.74
CA ARG A 307 -13.02 40.18 -15.91
C ARG A 307 -11.58 39.78 -16.24
N LYS A 308 -10.82 39.39 -15.22
CA LYS A 308 -9.41 38.99 -15.37
C LYS A 308 -9.23 37.65 -16.13
N ALA A 309 -10.27 36.83 -16.23
CA ALA A 309 -10.19 35.50 -16.83
C ALA A 309 -11.21 35.37 -17.97
N HIS A 310 -10.73 34.92 -19.13
CA HIS A 310 -11.52 34.85 -20.35
C HIS A 310 -11.66 33.40 -20.87
N PRO A 311 -12.84 33.01 -21.36
CA PRO A 311 -13.07 31.70 -21.98
C PRO A 311 -12.51 31.62 -23.40
N TYR A 312 -11.18 31.55 -23.56
CA TYR A 312 -10.57 31.36 -24.89
C TYR A 312 -10.91 30.00 -25.50
N LYS A 313 -11.10 29.96 -26.82
CA LYS A 313 -11.39 28.73 -27.57
C LYS A 313 -10.25 27.73 -27.44
N TRP A 314 -9.01 28.20 -27.54
CA TRP A 314 -7.82 27.33 -27.39
C TRP A 314 -7.74 26.70 -25.99
N ALA A 315 -8.18 27.41 -24.93
CA ALA A 315 -8.09 26.94 -23.55
C ALA A 315 -9.11 25.85 -23.24
N GLN A 316 -10.31 25.98 -23.80
CA GLN A 316 -11.36 24.96 -23.72
C GLN A 316 -10.93 23.69 -24.46
N HIS A 317 -10.31 23.84 -25.63
CA HIS A 317 -9.78 22.71 -26.39
C HIS A 317 -8.65 21.98 -25.65
N LEU A 318 -7.70 22.71 -25.03
CA LEU A 318 -6.69 22.11 -24.15
C LEU A 318 -7.31 21.38 -22.94
N GLY A 319 -8.47 21.85 -22.46
CA GLY A 319 -9.28 21.20 -21.43
C GLY A 319 -10.10 20.00 -21.94
N GLY A 320 -9.97 19.61 -23.21
CA GLY A 320 -10.70 18.50 -23.82
C GLY A 320 -12.16 18.81 -24.19
N ILE A 321 -12.55 20.09 -24.17
CA ILE A 321 -13.89 20.55 -24.56
C ILE A 321 -13.85 20.93 -26.04
N ASP A 322 -14.36 20.03 -26.89
CA ASP A 322 -14.41 20.20 -28.35
C ASP A 322 -15.77 20.76 -28.79
N PHE A 323 -15.74 21.76 -29.69
CA PHE A 323 -16.94 22.31 -30.32
C PHE A 323 -17.04 21.82 -31.77
N LEU A 324 -18.23 21.35 -32.18
CA LEU A 324 -18.48 21.09 -33.60
C LEU A 324 -18.46 22.42 -34.38
N PRO A 325 -17.74 22.51 -35.51
CA PRO A 325 -17.81 23.71 -36.35
C PRO A 325 -19.14 23.78 -37.09
N GLU A 326 -19.56 25.00 -37.40
CA GLU A 326 -20.82 25.32 -38.10
C GLU A 326 -20.88 24.83 -39.56
N SER A 327 -19.80 24.24 -40.11
CA SER A 327 -19.76 23.76 -41.48
C SER A 327 -18.99 22.44 -41.66
N ALA A 328 -19.62 21.49 -42.36
CA ALA A 328 -19.20 20.09 -42.49
C ALA A 328 -17.95 19.86 -43.36
N ILE A 329 -17.44 20.87 -44.07
CA ILE A 329 -16.25 20.73 -44.96
C ILE A 329 -14.95 20.62 -44.13
N VAL A 330 -14.98 20.98 -42.84
CA VAL A 330 -13.82 21.04 -41.93
C VAL A 330 -13.61 19.72 -41.15
N VAL A 331 -14.46 18.71 -41.35
CA VAL A 331 -14.38 17.45 -40.58
C VAL A 331 -13.09 16.66 -40.86
N SER A 332 -12.56 16.72 -42.09
CA SER A 332 -11.30 16.07 -42.46
C SER A 332 -10.05 16.81 -41.95
N SER A 333 -10.13 18.13 -41.71
CA SER A 333 -9.02 18.90 -41.11
C SER A 333 -9.03 18.85 -39.59
N LEU A 334 -10.18 18.58 -38.96
CA LEU A 334 -10.30 18.43 -37.49
C LEU A 334 -9.67 17.14 -36.95
N SER A 335 -9.66 16.06 -37.73
CA SER A 335 -8.93 14.83 -37.37
C SER A 335 -7.41 15.03 -37.44
N LEU A 336 -6.93 15.80 -38.43
CA LEU A 336 -5.54 16.27 -38.51
C LEU A 336 -5.19 17.26 -37.38
N TYR A 337 -6.12 18.14 -37.02
CA TYR A 337 -6.00 19.08 -35.90
C TYR A 337 -5.95 18.35 -34.55
N ARG A 338 -6.75 17.29 -34.36
CA ARG A 338 -6.70 16.37 -33.19
C ARG A 338 -5.37 15.62 -33.05
N GLN A 339 -4.63 15.46 -34.15
CA GLN A 339 -3.30 14.82 -34.18
C GLN A 339 -2.14 15.81 -34.01
N GLN A 340 -2.40 17.11 -34.02
CA GLN A 340 -1.35 18.09 -33.77
C GLN A 340 -1.08 18.16 -32.26
N ASN A 341 0.20 18.26 -31.90
CA ASN A 341 0.65 18.51 -30.54
C ASN A 341 0.16 19.90 -30.11
N TRP A 342 -1.11 20.00 -29.73
CA TRP A 342 -1.79 21.25 -29.40
C TRP A 342 -1.13 21.98 -28.26
N VAL A 343 -0.69 21.22 -27.26
CA VAL A 343 0.12 21.70 -26.15
C VAL A 343 1.40 22.35 -26.66
N GLN A 344 2.19 21.65 -27.49
CA GLN A 344 3.42 22.18 -28.08
C GLN A 344 3.18 23.43 -28.94
N THR A 345 2.13 23.42 -29.77
CA THR A 345 1.77 24.55 -30.64
C THR A 345 1.36 25.77 -29.82
N PHE A 346 0.55 25.56 -28.78
CA PHE A 346 0.18 26.59 -27.83
C PHE A 346 1.41 27.19 -27.14
N LEU A 347 2.28 26.34 -26.58
CA LEU A 347 3.49 26.77 -25.88
C LEU A 347 4.43 27.54 -26.80
N GLN A 348 4.65 27.04 -28.03
CA GLN A 348 5.47 27.71 -29.02
C GLN A 348 4.92 29.09 -29.37
N ARG A 349 3.60 29.21 -29.57
CA ARG A 349 2.94 30.50 -29.84
C ARG A 349 3.03 31.45 -28.65
N LEU A 350 2.83 30.94 -27.44
CA LEU A 350 2.91 31.73 -26.21
C LEU A 350 4.32 32.26 -26.00
N ARG A 351 5.35 31.40 -26.09
CA ARG A 351 6.78 31.77 -26.04
C ARG A 351 7.12 32.81 -27.12
N SER A 352 6.70 32.55 -28.36
CA SER A 352 6.93 33.48 -29.50
C SER A 352 6.27 34.85 -29.26
N ARG A 353 5.05 34.87 -28.73
CA ARG A 353 4.33 36.12 -28.43
C ARG A 353 4.95 36.88 -27.27
N LYS A 354 5.44 36.19 -26.24
CA LYS A 354 6.16 36.81 -25.12
C LYS A 354 7.46 37.45 -25.58
N LYS A 355 8.23 36.74 -26.42
CA LYS A 355 9.44 37.27 -27.04
C LYS A 355 9.16 38.49 -27.92
N ALA A 356 8.11 38.43 -28.75
CA ALA A 356 7.69 39.56 -29.59
C ALA A 356 7.24 40.76 -28.75
N GLN A 357 6.54 40.54 -27.64
CA GLN A 357 6.12 41.61 -26.72
C GLN A 357 7.33 42.29 -26.05
N LEU A 358 8.31 41.52 -25.59
CA LEU A 358 9.55 42.08 -25.02
C LEU A 358 10.33 42.90 -26.06
N ALA A 359 10.46 42.37 -27.28
CA ALA A 359 11.10 43.09 -28.39
C ALA A 359 10.34 44.38 -28.76
N LEU A 360 9.01 44.34 -28.78
CA LEU A 360 8.18 45.53 -29.02
C LEU A 360 8.34 46.55 -27.90
N GLN A 361 8.41 46.11 -26.64
CA GLN A 361 8.63 47.00 -25.50
C GLN A 361 9.99 47.69 -25.60
N GLU A 362 11.05 46.96 -25.95
CA GLU A 362 12.38 47.52 -26.20
C GLU A 362 12.37 48.54 -27.35
N GLN A 363 11.66 48.23 -28.44
CA GLN A 363 11.50 49.15 -29.57
C GLN A 363 10.71 50.41 -29.20
N LEU A 364 9.61 50.28 -28.46
CA LEU A 364 8.82 51.41 -27.98
C LEU A 364 9.64 52.29 -27.03
N ASP A 365 10.43 51.69 -26.13
CA ASP A 365 11.33 52.43 -25.24
C ASP A 365 12.43 53.17 -26.02
N ALA A 366 12.94 52.59 -27.11
CA ALA A 366 13.89 53.26 -28.00
C ALA A 366 13.24 54.44 -28.75
N LEU A 367 12.03 54.23 -29.27
CA LEU A 367 11.25 55.26 -29.97
C LEU A 367 10.85 56.42 -29.07
N LEU A 368 10.47 56.15 -27.81
CA LEU A 368 10.20 57.20 -26.81
C LEU A 368 11.46 58.02 -26.49
N LYS A 369 12.64 57.43 -26.59
CA LYS A 369 13.93 58.12 -26.46
C LYS A 369 14.40 58.81 -27.75
N LEU A 370 13.54 58.85 -28.78
CA LEU A 370 13.81 59.39 -30.12
C LEU A 370 15.05 58.77 -30.78
N LYS A 371 15.31 57.49 -30.48
CA LYS A 371 16.41 56.72 -31.06
C LYS A 371 15.84 55.62 -31.93
N TRP A 372 16.35 55.53 -33.15
CA TRP A 372 16.15 54.35 -33.97
C TRP A 372 16.89 53.17 -33.32
N SER A 373 16.21 52.05 -33.13
CA SER A 373 16.86 50.81 -32.71
C SER A 373 17.97 50.45 -33.71
N PRO A 374 19.17 50.04 -33.27
CA PRO A 374 20.24 49.67 -34.19
C PRO A 374 19.79 48.48 -35.05
N PHE A 375 19.55 48.73 -36.33
CA PHE A 375 19.14 47.69 -37.28
C PHE A 375 20.35 46.82 -37.65
N ILE A 376 20.21 45.50 -37.52
CA ILE A 376 21.17 44.56 -38.11
C ILE A 376 20.89 44.56 -39.62
N CYS A 377 21.81 45.18 -40.37
CA CYS A 377 21.70 45.51 -41.80
C CYS A 377 21.46 44.33 -42.76
N ALA A 378 21.45 43.08 -42.28
CA ALA A 378 21.29 41.88 -43.11
C ALA A 378 19.88 41.72 -43.70
N ASN A 379 18.83 42.20 -43.03
CA ASN A 379 17.43 41.88 -43.39
C ASN A 379 16.64 43.05 -44.01
N ALA A 380 17.23 44.25 -44.11
CA ALA A 380 16.55 45.45 -44.59
C ALA A 380 17.51 46.41 -45.32
N PRO A 381 17.93 46.09 -46.56
CA PRO A 381 18.89 46.91 -47.31
C PRO A 381 18.36 48.32 -47.67
N TRP A 382 17.04 48.53 -47.62
CA TRP A 382 16.41 49.84 -47.81
C TRP A 382 16.67 50.82 -46.65
N ALA A 383 17.08 50.34 -45.47
CA ALA A 383 17.33 51.18 -44.30
C ALA A 383 18.71 51.90 -44.33
N LEU A 384 19.56 51.58 -45.32
CA LEU A 384 20.89 52.18 -45.55
C LEU A 384 20.87 53.55 -46.25
N GLN A 385 19.70 54.02 -46.69
CA GLN A 385 19.59 55.33 -47.34
C GLN A 385 19.59 56.45 -46.29
N ASP A 386 20.18 57.60 -46.61
CA ASP A 386 20.18 58.78 -45.75
C ASP A 386 18.73 59.30 -45.61
N HIS A 387 18.20 59.26 -44.38
CA HIS A 387 16.83 59.68 -44.10
C HIS A 387 16.78 61.19 -43.89
N SER A 388 15.86 61.88 -44.57
CA SER A 388 15.66 63.33 -44.44
C SER A 388 14.66 63.72 -43.33
N CYS A 389 14.03 62.74 -42.69
CA CYS A 389 12.95 62.96 -41.73
C CYS A 389 13.22 62.21 -40.43
N ASP A 390 13.11 62.91 -39.30
CA ASP A 390 13.24 62.34 -37.96
C ASP A 390 11.88 62.22 -37.27
N ILE A 391 11.73 61.18 -36.44
CA ILE A 391 10.58 61.06 -35.56
C ILE A 391 10.70 62.16 -34.49
N GLN A 392 9.74 63.07 -34.45
CA GLN A 392 9.73 64.18 -33.48
C GLN A 392 8.95 63.84 -32.20
N SER A 393 7.92 63.00 -32.30
CA SER A 393 7.15 62.53 -31.15
C SER A 393 6.49 61.18 -31.44
N CYS A 394 6.32 60.37 -30.39
CA CYS A 394 5.56 59.13 -30.42
C CYS A 394 4.66 59.09 -29.18
N SER A 395 3.35 59.01 -29.38
CA SER A 395 2.36 58.96 -28.30
C SER A 395 1.34 57.85 -28.55
N ARG A 396 0.98 57.13 -27.48
CA ARG A 396 -0.12 56.16 -27.50
C ARG A 396 -1.45 56.91 -27.46
N ILE A 397 -2.38 56.54 -28.33
CA ILE A 397 -3.72 57.12 -28.39
C ILE A 397 -4.71 56.00 -28.06
N ASP A 398 -5.38 56.10 -26.92
CA ASP A 398 -6.20 55.00 -26.41
C ASP A 398 -7.61 54.94 -27.02
N THR A 399 -8.04 55.92 -27.83
CA THR A 399 -9.34 55.89 -28.55
C THR A 399 -9.38 56.87 -29.74
N ILE A 400 -9.95 56.42 -30.86
CA ILE A 400 -10.12 57.17 -32.13
C ILE A 400 -11.02 58.42 -31.98
N SER A 401 -11.71 58.60 -30.85
CA SER A 401 -12.53 59.78 -30.56
C SER A 401 -11.73 61.08 -30.34
N SER A 402 -10.39 61.02 -30.26
CA SER A 402 -9.53 62.20 -30.11
C SER A 402 -9.03 62.82 -31.43
N LEU A 403 -9.31 62.18 -32.57
CA LEU A 403 -8.80 62.63 -33.89
C LEU A 403 -9.42 63.92 -34.42
N THR A 404 -10.49 64.45 -33.81
CA THR A 404 -11.13 65.69 -34.28
C THR A 404 -10.64 66.97 -33.62
N GLY A 405 -9.76 66.90 -32.61
CA GLY A 405 -9.32 68.08 -31.86
C GLY A 405 -7.91 68.59 -32.18
N SER A 406 -6.96 67.71 -32.48
CA SER A 406 -5.52 68.06 -32.44
C SER A 406 -4.89 68.37 -33.81
N ALA A 407 -5.52 67.98 -34.91
CA ALA A 407 -4.94 68.15 -36.26
C ALA A 407 -5.08 69.58 -36.85
N LEU A 408 -5.77 70.50 -36.17
CA LEU A 408 -6.00 71.87 -36.66
C LEU A 408 -5.26 72.98 -35.89
N GLU A 409 -4.61 72.68 -34.75
CA GLU A 409 -3.88 73.69 -33.97
C GLU A 409 -2.36 73.73 -34.19
N GLN A 410 -1.79 72.81 -34.99
CA GLN A 410 -0.35 72.82 -35.32
C GLN A 410 0.01 73.26 -36.75
N MET A 411 -0.94 73.80 -37.51
CA MET A 411 -0.68 74.48 -38.80
C MET A 411 -0.96 75.99 -38.74
N GLY A 412 -0.71 76.61 -37.59
CA GLY A 412 -0.94 78.04 -37.38
C GLY A 412 -0.06 78.64 -36.30
N SER A 413 1.26 78.67 -36.51
CA SER A 413 2.20 79.74 -36.10
C SER A 413 3.57 79.49 -36.71
#